data_AF-A0A653FMU4-F1
#
_entry.id   AF-A0A653FMU4-F1
#
_cell.length_a   1.000
_cell.length_b   1.000
_cell.length_c   1.000
_cell.angle_alpha   90.00
_cell.angle_beta   90.00
_cell.angle_gamma   90.00
#
_symmetry.space_group_name_H-M   'P 1'
#
loop_
_entity.id
_entity.type
_entity.pdbx_description
1 polymer ?
#
loop_
_entity_poly.entity_id
_entity_poly.type
_entity_poly.pdbx_seq_one_letter_code
_entity_poly.pdbx_strand_id
1 'polypeptide(L)'
;MSKHDLQARPIYHHLRESIEAHLSIVVAAMAVSHFIETQTGWSIKKFVRTARRYRTVKIKAGTQTLTAADPLPEDLRAVLIKIRADGAH
;
A
#
# COMPACT_ATOMS: atom_id res chain seq x y z
N MET A 1 -20.33 -23.63 29.39
CA MET A 1 -18.96 -23.80 28.87
C MET A 1 -18.01 -23.11 29.84
N SER A 2 -16.98 -23.81 30.32
CA SER A 2 -16.00 -23.23 31.24
C SER A 2 -15.05 -22.29 30.47
N LYS A 3 -14.53 -21.25 31.14
CA LYS A 3 -13.63 -20.25 30.54
C LYS A 3 -12.32 -20.87 30.00
N HIS A 4 -11.92 -22.03 30.51
CA HIS A 4 -10.76 -22.77 30.01
C HIS A 4 -10.98 -23.36 28.61
N ASP A 5 -12.22 -23.72 28.28
CA ASP A 5 -12.58 -24.31 26.98
C ASP A 5 -12.51 -23.28 25.82
N LEU A 6 -12.55 -21.99 26.16
CA LEU A 6 -12.36 -20.88 25.22
C LEU A 6 -10.90 -20.76 24.76
N GLN A 7 -9.93 -20.94 25.67
CA GLN A 7 -8.50 -20.79 25.33
C GLN A 7 -7.96 -21.93 24.45
N ALA A 8 -8.58 -23.11 24.48
CA ALA A 8 -8.19 -24.24 23.64
C ALA A 8 -8.68 -24.15 22.18
N ARG A 9 -9.42 -23.08 21.81
CA ARG A 9 -9.91 -22.94 20.43
C ARG A 9 -8.77 -22.50 19.50
N PRO A 10 -8.61 -23.12 18.31
CA PRO A 10 -7.58 -22.80 17.32
C PRO A 10 -7.42 -21.31 17.00
N ILE A 11 -8.51 -20.55 17.04
CA ILE A 11 -8.54 -19.10 16.77
C ILE A 11 -7.72 -18.30 17.79
N TYR A 12 -7.65 -18.74 19.04
CA TYR A 12 -6.92 -18.04 20.11
C TYR A 12 -5.43 -18.40 20.17
N HIS A 13 -4.98 -19.44 19.47
CA HIS A 13 -3.57 -19.84 19.44
C HIS A 13 -2.67 -18.83 18.71
N HIS A 14 -3.22 -18.08 17.74
CA HIS A 14 -2.48 -17.08 16.95
C HIS A 14 -2.99 -15.65 17.18
N LEU A 15 -3.78 -15.41 18.23
CA LEU A 15 -4.39 -14.10 18.46
C LEU A 15 -3.33 -13.02 18.66
N ARG A 16 -2.27 -13.33 19.43
CA ARG A 16 -1.16 -12.41 19.65
C ARG A 16 -0.44 -12.08 18.34
N GLU A 17 -0.08 -13.10 17.56
CA GLU A 17 0.59 -12.94 16.28
C GLU A 17 -0.27 -12.14 15.28
N SER A 18 -1.58 -12.37 15.28
CA SER A 18 -2.54 -11.63 14.43
C SER A 18 -2.63 -10.16 14.82
N ILE A 19 -2.61 -9.85 16.13
CA ILE A 19 -2.61 -8.47 16.64
C ILE A 19 -1.30 -7.78 16.27
N GLU A 20 -0.16 -8.42 16.55
CA GLU A 20 1.16 -7.87 16.24
C GLU A 20 1.33 -7.63 14.73
N ALA A 21 0.90 -8.57 13.90
CA ALA A 21 0.89 -8.40 12.44
C ALA A 21 -0.01 -7.23 11.99
N HIS A 22 -1.22 -7.13 12.54
CA HIS A 22 -2.14 -6.05 12.20
C HIS A 22 -1.56 -4.68 12.58
N LEU A 23 -1.06 -4.53 13.80
CA LEU A 23 -0.45 -3.29 14.27
C LEU A 23 0.78 -2.93 13.43
N SER A 24 1.62 -3.92 13.10
CA SER A 24 2.80 -3.69 12.26
C SER A 24 2.42 -3.14 10.89
N ILE A 25 1.41 -3.72 10.24
CA ILE A 25 0.94 -3.28 8.93
C ILE A 25 0.29 -1.89 9.02
N VAL A 26 -0.56 -1.64 10.01
CA VAL A 26 -1.25 -0.36 10.16
C VAL A 26 -0.26 0.76 10.47
N VAL A 27 0.69 0.54 11.38
CA VAL A 27 1.71 1.53 11.73
C VAL A 27 2.63 1.82 10.54
N ALA A 28 3.08 0.79 9.82
CA ALA A 28 3.87 0.98 8.61
C ALA A 28 3.08 1.76 7.53
N ALA A 29 1.82 1.42 7.30
CA ALA A 29 0.96 2.12 6.35
C ALA A 29 0.74 3.59 6.74
N MET A 30 0.54 3.89 8.03
CA MET A 30 0.43 5.26 8.53
C MET A 30 1.72 6.05 8.33
N ALA A 31 2.88 5.47 8.66
CA ALA A 31 4.18 6.11 8.48
C ALA A 31 4.46 6.44 7.00
N VAL A 32 4.22 5.48 6.11
CA VAL A 32 4.37 5.68 4.66
C VAL A 32 3.39 6.74 4.14
N SER A 33 2.15 6.73 4.61
CA SER A 33 1.15 7.73 4.21
C SER A 33 1.58 9.14 4.63
N HIS A 34 1.99 9.31 5.90
CA HIS A 34 2.47 10.58 6.41
C HIS A 34 3.70 11.08 5.65
N PHE A 35 4.66 10.20 5.35
CA PHE A 35 5.83 10.56 4.54
C PHE A 35 5.43 11.07 3.14
N ILE A 36 4.50 10.40 2.47
CA ILE A 36 4.01 10.86 1.16
C ILE A 36 3.33 12.22 1.28
N GLU A 37 2.46 12.42 2.28
CA GLU A 37 1.73 13.67 2.46
C GLU A 37 2.66 14.84 2.77
N THR A 38 3.65 14.64 3.65
CA THR A 38 4.64 15.66 4.03
C THR A 38 5.52 16.07 2.85
N GLN A 39 6.01 15.12 2.07
CA GLN A 39 6.94 15.41 0.97
C GLN A 39 6.27 15.99 -0.28
N THR A 40 4.99 15.67 -0.49
CA THR A 40 4.32 15.98 -1.75
C THR A 40 3.24 17.05 -1.60
N GLY A 41 2.73 17.26 -0.37
CA GLY A 41 1.57 18.11 -0.08
C GLY A 41 0.25 17.54 -0.61
N TRP A 42 0.25 16.32 -1.16
CA TRP A 42 -0.96 15.66 -1.61
C TRP A 42 -1.55 14.85 -0.49
N SER A 43 -2.89 14.86 -0.36
CA SER A 43 -3.55 13.88 0.50
C SER A 43 -3.33 12.46 -0.01
N ILE A 44 -3.24 11.50 0.91
CA ILE A 44 -3.04 10.08 0.57
C ILE A 44 -4.16 9.57 -0.34
N LYS A 45 -5.40 10.07 -0.17
CA LYS A 45 -6.54 9.76 -1.04
C LYS A 45 -6.30 10.20 -2.48
N LYS A 46 -5.78 11.41 -2.69
CA LYS A 46 -5.44 11.91 -4.04
C LYS A 46 -4.32 11.04 -4.63
N PHE A 47 -3.24 10.85 -3.89
CA PHE A 47 -2.09 10.05 -4.34
C PHE A 47 -2.49 8.64 -4.76
N VAL A 48 -3.19 7.89 -3.89
CA VAL A 48 -3.62 6.51 -4.18
C VAL A 48 -4.54 6.46 -5.39
N ARG A 49 -5.50 7.39 -5.53
CA ARG A 49 -6.43 7.38 -6.66
C ARG A 49 -5.73 7.68 -7.98
N THR A 50 -4.80 8.63 -8.00
CA THR A 50 -4.00 8.97 -9.18
C THR A 50 -3.05 7.82 -9.54
N ALA A 51 -2.32 7.27 -8.57
CA ALA A 51 -1.35 6.20 -8.79
C ALA A 51 -2.01 4.84 -9.14
N ARG A 52 -3.22 4.56 -8.64
CA ARG A 52 -3.93 3.29 -8.88
C ARG A 52 -4.14 2.98 -10.36
N ARG A 53 -4.29 4.00 -11.21
CA ARG A 53 -4.48 3.86 -12.65
C ARG A 53 -3.24 3.32 -13.37
N TYR A 54 -2.05 3.51 -12.79
CA TYR A 54 -0.76 3.18 -13.41
C TYR A 54 -0.16 1.87 -12.88
N ARG A 55 -0.99 0.97 -12.32
CA ARG A 55 -0.55 -0.41 -12.08
C ARG A 55 -0.24 -1.07 -13.42
N THR A 56 0.89 -1.77 -13.51
CA THR A 56 1.28 -2.53 -14.71
C THR A 56 0.22 -3.57 -15.02
N VAL A 57 -0.75 -3.24 -15.87
CA VAL A 57 -1.74 -4.19 -16.36
C VAL A 57 -1.16 -4.85 -17.60
N LYS A 58 -0.82 -6.14 -17.52
CA LYS A 58 -0.56 -6.94 -18.72
C LYS A 58 -1.92 -7.24 -19.35
N ILE A 59 -2.30 -6.50 -20.40
CA ILE A 59 -3.54 -6.75 -21.12
C ILE A 59 -3.24 -7.81 -22.18
N LYS A 60 -3.85 -8.99 -22.05
CA LYS A 60 -3.77 -10.03 -23.08
C LYS A 60 -4.89 -9.81 -24.09
N ALA A 61 -4.56 -9.27 -25.27
CA ALA A 61 -5.46 -9.13 -26.40
C ALA A 61 -5.12 -10.23 -27.44
N GLY A 62 -5.80 -11.37 -27.36
CA GLY A 62 -5.53 -12.52 -28.23
C GLY A 62 -4.12 -13.11 -28.01
N THR A 63 -3.31 -13.16 -29.07
CA THR A 63 -1.91 -13.66 -29.04
C THR A 63 -0.90 -12.59 -28.61
N GLN A 64 -1.30 -11.32 -28.51
CA GLN A 64 -0.40 -10.23 -28.11
C GLN A 64 -0.66 -9.79 -26.67
N THR A 65 0.43 -9.70 -25.89
CA THR A 65 0.41 -9.05 -24.58
C THR A 65 0.74 -7.59 -24.81
N LEU A 66 -0.26 -6.72 -24.75
CA LEU A 66 -0.08 -5.28 -24.90
C LEU A 66 0.14 -4.69 -23.50
N THR A 67 1.33 -4.16 -23.26
CA THR A 67 1.59 -3.28 -22.12
C THR A 67 1.01 -1.91 -22.49
N ALA A 68 -0.23 -1.65 -22.08
CA ALA A 68 -0.81 -0.32 -22.19
C ALA A 68 -0.13 0.59 -21.15
N ALA A 69 1.01 1.16 -21.52
CA ALA A 69 1.67 2.20 -20.73
C ALA A 69 1.05 3.55 -21.10
N ASP A 70 0.00 3.95 -20.37
CA ASP A 70 -0.47 5.33 -20.38
C ASP A 70 0.64 6.20 -19.78
N PRO A 71 1.17 7.22 -20.49
CA PRO A 71 2.22 8.08 -19.95
C PRO A 71 1.78 8.68 -18.63
N LEU A 72 2.66 8.64 -17.63
CA LEU A 72 2.37 9.21 -16.32
C LEU A 72 2.10 10.72 -16.47
N PRO A 73 1.00 11.22 -15.88
CA PRO A 73 0.70 12.64 -15.76
C PRO A 73 1.87 13.39 -15.12
N GLU A 74 2.11 14.61 -15.59
CA GLU A 74 3.27 15.41 -15.16
C GLU A 74 3.23 15.71 -13.65
N ASP A 75 2.03 15.87 -13.09
CA ASP A 75 1.81 16.08 -11.67
C ASP A 75 2.21 14.84 -10.84
N LEU A 76 1.91 13.63 -11.32
CA LEU A 76 2.34 12.38 -10.69
C LEU A 76 3.86 12.19 -10.82
N ARG A 77 4.45 12.55 -11.96
CA ARG A 77 5.91 12.49 -12.17
C ARG A 77 6.65 13.38 -11.17
N ALA A 78 6.22 14.62 -11.01
CA ALA A 78 6.81 15.56 -10.06
C ALA A 78 6.74 15.06 -8.60
N VAL A 79 5.59 14.48 -8.23
CA VAL A 79 5.39 13.85 -6.91
C VAL A 79 6.35 12.69 -6.68
N LEU A 80 6.53 11.80 -7.66
CA LEU A 80 7.45 10.67 -7.55
C LEU A 80 8.92 11.12 -7.44
N ILE A 81 9.29 12.21 -8.11
CA ILE A 81 10.63 12.81 -7.98
C ILE A 81 10.87 13.32 -6.56
N LYS A 82 9.90 14.02 -5.96
CA LYS A 82 9.99 14.51 -4.58
C LYS A 82 10.17 13.38 -3.56
N ILE A 83 9.45 12.28 -3.73
CA ILE A 83 9.58 11.09 -2.88
C ILE A 83 10.97 10.45 -3.02
N ARG A 84 11.53 10.39 -4.24
CA ARG A 84 12.85 9.79 -4.49
C ARG A 84 14.02 10.62 -3.99
N ALA A 85 13.93 11.95 -4.07
CA ALA A 85 15.02 12.86 -3.73
C ALA A 85 15.43 12.76 -2.26
N ASP A 86 14.49 12.45 -1.37
CA ASP A 86 14.73 12.40 0.08
C ASP A 86 15.24 11.05 0.58
N GLY A 87 15.02 9.97 -0.17
CA GLY A 87 15.52 8.63 0.14
C GLY A 87 16.99 8.38 -0.26
N ALA A 88 17.69 9.39 -0.78
CA ALA A 88 19.08 9.33 -1.19
C ALA A 88 20.06 9.91 -0.14
N HIS A 89 19.57 10.17 1.07
CA HIS A 89 20.36 10.61 2.22
C HIS A 89 20.71 9.44 3.15
#